data_AF-A0A938SHS9-F1
#
_entry.id   AF-A0A938SHS9-F1
#
_cell.length_a   1.000
_cell.length_b   1.000
_cell.length_c   1.000
_cell.angle_alpha   90.00
_cell.angle_beta   90.00
_cell.angle_gamma   90.00
#
_symmetry.space_group_name_H-M   'P 1'
#
loop_
_entity.id
_entity.type
_entity.pdbx_description
1 polymer ?
#
loop_
_entity_poly.entity_id
_entity_poly.type
_entity_poly.pdbx_seq_one_letter_code
_entity_poly.pdbx_strand_id
1 'polypeptide(L)'
;MTSRDIDLSQRRTAVRRHWLPFLGFPVLVMCLVGHAAEVVTVLNDFESAADVDRFAGRLRYVYVAPSAQFKTSGGHSCEARFFTDCCSEGDTYIRSLYAQGDYAYRNWSAHQQFGLDVYNPQANELPLHLSFADGKKKSAAFKFSLKPGTWTPVHVSIGDLKAKGLDVSNVIEICIFQKLDEMPRPNRLYLDHVRLIGGDEAAIGAAKREEDATAGERRRKMPERGDLGEAVPQLAPQAQRTIRVEKDVPVVYETDVVVVGGGFAGTAAAVAAAREGAKVLLIERAGCLGGMATSGLVPPAMNLAVTEGIARELHTRCMEKGGPAQNRNPEIIKQVLYDMVVESGAKLMLYTLATGAIVEKDVIKGVFIESKSGT
;
A
#
# COMPACT_ATOMS: atom_id res chain seq x y z
N MET A 1 65.58 39.17 18.99
CA MET A 1 64.15 38.94 19.26
C MET A 1 63.74 37.69 18.48
N THR A 2 63.98 36.50 19.03
CA THR A 2 63.09 35.70 19.91
C THR A 2 61.88 35.14 19.15
N SER A 3 61.87 33.83 18.82
CA SER A 3 61.38 32.70 19.65
C SER A 3 59.85 32.61 19.61
N ARG A 4 59.17 31.47 19.47
CA ARG A 4 59.51 30.06 19.67
C ARG A 4 58.27 29.25 19.27
N ASP A 5 58.48 28.10 18.64
CA ASP A 5 57.58 26.95 18.76
C ASP A 5 57.50 26.50 20.23
N ILE A 6 56.32 26.04 20.64
CA ILE A 6 56.17 25.21 21.84
C ILE A 6 55.41 23.94 21.45
N ASP A 7 56.16 22.85 21.44
CA ASP A 7 55.74 21.46 21.51
C ASP A 7 55.27 21.13 22.94
N LEU A 8 54.16 20.39 23.07
CA LEU A 8 53.75 19.72 24.30
C LEU A 8 53.40 18.25 24.03
N SER A 9 54.38 17.52 23.53
CA SER A 9 54.53 16.07 23.71
C SER A 9 54.91 15.75 25.17
N GLN A 10 53.94 15.72 26.09
CA GLN A 10 54.13 15.01 27.38
C GLN A 10 52.86 14.32 27.87
N ARG A 11 52.66 13.08 27.44
CA ARG A 11 52.49 11.92 28.35
C ARG A 11 53.06 10.67 27.68
N ARG A 12 54.31 10.35 28.02
CA ARG A 12 54.93 9.05 27.79
C ARG A 12 54.44 8.08 28.86
N THR A 13 54.06 6.86 28.47
CA THR A 13 54.26 5.67 29.29
C THR A 13 54.80 4.53 28.43
N ALA A 14 56.12 4.38 28.56
CA ALA A 14 56.96 3.19 28.45
C ALA A 14 56.61 2.06 27.47
N VAL A 15 57.35 2.01 26.34
CA VAL A 15 57.65 0.77 25.62
C VAL A 15 59.07 0.34 25.98
N ARG A 16 59.22 -0.80 26.66
CA ARG A 16 60.53 -1.44 26.86
C ARG A 16 60.95 -2.11 25.55
N ARG A 17 62.03 -1.63 24.94
CA ARG A 17 62.72 -2.27 23.82
C ARG A 17 63.59 -3.40 24.35
N HIS A 18 63.45 -4.59 23.80
CA HIS A 18 64.54 -5.58 23.75
C HIS A 18 64.94 -5.73 22.28
N TRP A 19 66.24 -5.58 22.03
CA TRP A 19 66.86 -5.64 20.71
C TRP A 19 67.23 -7.09 20.39
N LEU A 20 66.84 -7.56 19.21
CA LEU A 20 67.48 -8.66 18.47
C LEU A 20 67.50 -8.25 16.99
N PRO A 21 68.66 -8.24 16.31
CA PRO A 21 68.77 -7.85 14.91
C PRO A 21 68.49 -9.07 14.02
N PHE A 22 67.84 -8.88 12.88
CA PHE A 22 68.16 -9.46 11.56
C PHE A 22 66.98 -9.25 10.58
N LEU A 23 67.24 -8.50 9.50
CA LEU A 23 66.48 -8.37 8.24
C LEU A 23 64.99 -7.92 8.41
N GLY A 24 64.56 -6.70 8.09
CA GLY A 24 64.91 -5.90 6.91
C GLY A 24 63.73 -5.66 5.96
N PHE A 25 62.47 -5.57 6.43
CA PHE A 25 61.31 -4.99 5.70
C PHE A 25 60.24 -4.52 6.71
N PRO A 26 59.74 -3.27 6.68
CA PRO A 26 58.63 -2.87 7.54
C PRO A 26 57.31 -3.34 6.92
N VAL A 27 56.80 -4.49 7.39
CA VAL A 27 55.36 -4.78 7.29
C VAL A 27 54.69 -4.01 8.42
N LEU A 28 53.96 -2.95 8.09
CA LEU A 28 53.07 -2.26 9.03
C LEU A 28 51.88 -3.18 9.30
N VAL A 29 51.99 -4.08 10.28
CA VAL A 29 50.82 -4.75 10.84
C VAL A 29 50.10 -3.73 11.72
N MET A 30 49.15 -3.00 11.11
CA MET A 30 48.11 -2.30 11.88
C MET A 30 47.26 -3.39 12.55
N CYS A 31 47.54 -3.66 13.83
CA CYS A 31 46.55 -4.28 14.70
C CYS A 31 45.38 -3.29 14.82
N LEU A 32 44.38 -3.45 13.95
CA LEU A 32 43.04 -2.95 14.22
C LEU A 32 42.60 -3.61 15.52
N VAL A 33 42.50 -2.81 16.58
CA VAL A 33 41.78 -3.20 17.80
C VAL A 33 40.34 -3.44 17.34
N GLY A 34 40.01 -4.71 17.11
CA GLY A 34 38.66 -5.12 16.75
C GLY A 34 37.72 -4.71 17.87
N HIS A 35 36.95 -3.65 17.65
CA HIS A 35 35.64 -3.58 18.29
C HIS A 35 34.90 -4.82 17.83
N ALA A 36 34.53 -5.69 18.76
CA ALA A 36 33.69 -6.83 18.45
C ALA A 36 32.49 -6.33 17.64
N ALA A 37 32.31 -6.85 16.42
CA ALA A 37 31.20 -6.44 15.57
C ALA A 37 29.90 -6.68 16.35
N GLU A 38 29.12 -5.60 16.52
CA GLU A 38 27.86 -5.68 17.24
C GLU A 38 26.91 -6.62 16.49
N VAL A 39 26.28 -7.56 17.20
CA VAL A 39 25.40 -8.56 16.58
C VAL A 39 24.17 -7.84 16.03
N VAL A 40 23.97 -7.89 14.71
CA VAL A 40 22.81 -7.31 14.03
C VAL A 40 21.92 -8.41 13.47
N THR A 41 20.63 -8.35 13.77
CA THR A 41 19.60 -9.17 13.12
C THR A 41 18.72 -8.27 12.27
N VAL A 42 18.86 -8.40 10.94
CA VAL A 42 18.02 -7.68 9.99
C VAL A 42 16.60 -8.22 10.06
N LEU A 43 15.63 -7.33 10.22
CA LEU A 43 14.20 -7.63 10.12
C LEU A 43 13.67 -7.30 8.73
N ASN A 44 14.12 -6.19 8.13
CA ASN A 44 13.83 -5.81 6.75
C ASN A 44 14.83 -4.73 6.26
N ASP A 45 15.31 -4.84 5.03
CA ASP A 45 16.25 -3.91 4.39
C ASP A 45 15.65 -3.17 3.18
N PHE A 46 14.40 -3.44 2.80
CA PHE A 46 13.66 -2.78 1.71
C PHE A 46 14.34 -2.81 0.33
N GLU A 47 15.15 -3.82 0.05
CA GLU A 47 15.91 -3.94 -1.20
C GLU A 47 15.06 -4.32 -2.42
N SER A 48 13.85 -4.85 -2.20
CA SER A 48 12.92 -5.24 -3.25
C SER A 48 11.47 -4.84 -2.96
N ALA A 49 10.63 -4.85 -4.00
CA ALA A 49 9.18 -4.68 -3.84
C ALA A 49 8.58 -5.74 -2.89
N ALA A 50 9.10 -6.96 -2.91
CA ALA A 50 8.65 -8.02 -2.02
C ALA A 50 8.99 -7.72 -0.54
N ASP A 51 10.11 -7.03 -0.27
CA ASP A 51 10.50 -6.66 1.10
C ASP A 51 9.61 -5.53 1.63
N VAL A 52 9.27 -4.56 0.79
CA VAL A 52 8.30 -3.51 1.09
C VAL A 52 6.92 -4.11 1.35
N ASP A 53 6.43 -4.97 0.46
CA ASP A 53 5.11 -5.61 0.57
C ASP A 53 5.01 -6.51 1.82
N ARG A 54 6.09 -7.21 2.17
CA ARG A 54 6.17 -8.00 3.40
C ARG A 54 6.11 -7.11 4.62
N PHE A 55 6.91 -6.05 4.72
CA PHE A 55 6.93 -5.24 5.93
C PHE A 55 5.63 -4.44 6.11
N ALA A 56 5.05 -3.95 5.03
CA ALA A 56 3.93 -3.02 5.03
C ALA A 56 2.56 -3.71 4.93
N GLY A 57 2.33 -4.78 5.71
CA GLY A 57 1.16 -5.65 5.60
C GLY A 57 -0.20 -4.96 5.82
N ARG A 58 -0.24 -3.85 6.57
CA ARG A 58 -1.45 -3.02 6.70
C ARG A 58 -1.15 -1.54 6.64
N LEU A 59 -1.76 -0.86 5.67
CA LEU A 59 -1.59 0.56 5.42
C LEU A 59 -2.87 1.35 5.72
N ARG A 60 -2.72 2.55 6.27
CA ARG A 60 -3.81 3.53 6.37
C ARG A 60 -3.33 4.91 5.93
N TYR A 61 -3.94 5.39 4.85
CA TYR A 61 -3.62 6.67 4.19
C TYR A 61 -2.12 6.87 3.93
N VAL A 62 -1.43 5.80 3.57
CA VAL A 62 -0.02 5.81 3.20
C VAL A 62 0.16 4.94 1.96
N TYR A 63 0.99 5.40 1.04
CA TYR A 63 1.51 4.62 -0.07
C TYR A 63 2.97 4.32 0.20
N VAL A 64 3.38 3.08 -0.04
CA VAL A 64 4.77 2.65 0.08
C VAL A 64 5.26 2.09 -1.24
N ALA A 65 6.54 2.33 -1.56
CA ALA A 65 7.18 1.74 -2.73
C ALA A 65 8.70 1.67 -2.53
N PRO A 66 9.40 0.74 -3.19
CA PRO A 66 10.85 0.78 -3.27
C PRO A 66 11.30 2.05 -3.99
N SER A 67 12.38 2.67 -3.52
CA SER A 67 12.96 3.88 -4.11
C SER A 67 14.47 3.83 -4.12
N ALA A 68 15.06 4.32 -5.21
CA ALA A 68 16.51 4.45 -5.35
C ALA A 68 17.04 5.85 -4.99
N GLN A 69 16.16 6.82 -4.65
CA GLN A 69 16.53 8.24 -4.51
C GLN A 69 17.29 8.56 -3.23
N PHE A 70 16.93 7.94 -2.11
CA PHE A 70 17.61 8.09 -0.83
C PHE A 70 17.75 6.72 -0.21
N LYS A 71 18.97 6.27 0.03
CA LYS A 71 19.27 4.97 0.65
C LYS A 71 20.50 5.07 1.53
N THR A 72 20.60 4.22 2.54
CA THR A 72 21.77 4.19 3.42
C THR A 72 22.81 3.18 2.93
N SER A 73 22.39 1.94 2.68
CA SER A 73 23.20 0.90 2.04
C SER A 73 22.37 0.14 1.00
N GLY A 74 23.02 -0.59 0.08
CA GLY A 74 22.32 -1.34 -0.97
C GLY A 74 21.67 -0.51 -2.08
N GLY A 75 20.64 -1.07 -2.71
CA GLY A 75 20.04 -0.60 -3.96
C GLY A 75 18.82 0.29 -3.78
N HIS A 76 18.01 0.01 -2.76
CA HIS A 76 16.70 0.64 -2.53
C HIS A 76 16.43 0.93 -1.05
N SER A 77 15.49 1.84 -0.79
CA SER A 77 14.82 2.03 0.49
C SER A 77 13.30 1.98 0.28
N CYS A 78 12.51 2.08 1.35
CA CYS A 78 11.06 2.25 1.25
C CYS A 78 10.66 3.74 1.26
N GLU A 79 10.14 4.28 0.16
CA GLU A 79 9.48 5.60 0.14
C GLU A 79 8.07 5.45 0.71
N ALA A 80 7.79 6.12 1.83
CA ALA A 80 6.48 6.21 2.45
C ALA A 80 5.86 7.59 2.21
N ARG A 81 4.78 7.66 1.42
CA ARG A 81 4.00 8.88 1.17
C ARG A 81 2.74 8.86 2.01
N PHE A 82 2.67 9.72 3.01
CA PHE A 82 1.51 9.88 3.88
C PHE A 82 0.55 10.91 3.27
N PHE A 83 -0.70 10.50 3.09
CA PHE A 83 -1.77 11.34 2.55
C PHE A 83 -2.80 11.59 3.63
N THR A 84 -3.30 12.81 3.71
CA THR A 84 -4.51 13.09 4.49
C THR A 84 -5.30 14.18 3.77
N ASP A 85 -6.59 13.92 3.59
CA ASP A 85 -7.57 14.89 3.11
C ASP A 85 -8.38 15.47 4.29
N CYS A 86 -9.32 16.37 4.01
CA CYS A 86 -10.21 16.93 5.04
C CYS A 86 -11.18 15.90 5.65
N CYS A 87 -11.17 14.65 5.20
CA CYS A 87 -12.06 13.58 5.64
C CYS A 87 -11.30 12.41 6.32
N SER A 88 -9.99 12.54 6.51
CA SER A 88 -9.17 11.50 7.11
C SER A 88 -9.43 11.42 8.61
N GLU A 89 -10.16 10.39 9.06
CA GLU A 89 -10.27 10.06 10.48
C GLU A 89 -9.10 9.17 10.92
N GLY A 90 -8.46 9.50 12.04
CA GLY A 90 -7.41 8.69 12.68
C GLY A 90 -6.00 8.83 12.08
N ASP A 91 -5.03 8.21 12.74
CA ASP A 91 -3.61 8.33 12.38
C ASP A 91 -3.26 7.56 11.11
N THR A 92 -2.31 8.10 10.33
CA THR A 92 -1.75 7.45 9.15
C THR A 92 -0.66 6.48 9.56
N TYR A 93 -0.66 5.26 9.03
CA TYR A 93 0.30 4.25 9.50
C TYR A 93 0.72 3.24 8.44
N ILE A 94 1.94 2.76 8.60
CA ILE A 94 2.49 1.52 8.07
C ILE A 94 2.56 0.55 9.24
N ARG A 95 1.88 -0.59 9.13
CA ARG A 95 1.84 -1.59 10.19
C ARG A 95 2.30 -2.94 9.66
N SER A 96 3.31 -3.46 10.33
CA SER A 96 3.90 -4.77 10.12
C SER A 96 3.36 -5.76 11.14
N LEU A 97 2.80 -6.87 10.69
CA LEU A 97 2.16 -7.91 11.50
C LEU A 97 2.90 -9.24 11.35
N TYR A 98 3.49 -9.70 12.45
CA TYR A 98 4.21 -10.97 12.47
C TYR A 98 3.36 -12.16 11.97
N ALA A 99 2.06 -12.19 12.29
CA ALA A 99 1.16 -13.27 11.86
C ALA A 99 0.98 -13.36 10.33
N GLN A 100 1.29 -12.30 9.58
CA GLN A 100 1.26 -12.26 8.13
C GLN A 100 2.63 -12.63 7.51
N GLY A 101 3.66 -12.84 8.34
CA GLY A 101 5.02 -13.16 7.92
C GLY A 101 5.86 -11.93 7.58
N ASP A 102 5.45 -10.76 8.07
CA ASP A 102 5.99 -9.46 7.67
C ASP A 102 7.44 -9.20 8.11
N TYR A 103 7.86 -9.86 9.19
CA TYR A 103 9.24 -9.87 9.65
C TYR A 103 9.59 -11.21 10.31
N ALA A 104 10.86 -11.57 10.24
CA ALA A 104 11.30 -12.95 10.43
C ALA A 104 11.26 -13.49 11.87
N TYR A 105 11.17 -12.62 12.88
CA TYR A 105 11.49 -13.00 14.27
C TYR A 105 10.83 -12.12 15.33
N ARG A 106 10.08 -12.72 16.26
CA ARG A 106 9.34 -12.00 17.33
C ARG A 106 9.99 -11.95 18.70
N ASN A 107 10.93 -12.84 19.00
CA ASN A 107 11.48 -12.99 20.35
C ASN A 107 12.71 -12.08 20.57
N TRP A 108 12.51 -10.80 20.83
CA TRP A 108 13.60 -9.84 20.94
C TRP A 108 14.31 -9.86 22.31
N SER A 109 14.04 -10.85 23.16
CA SER A 109 14.48 -10.86 24.56
C SER A 109 16.01 -10.92 24.73
N ALA A 110 16.70 -11.50 23.75
CA ALA A 110 18.16 -11.63 23.72
C ALA A 110 18.86 -10.40 23.13
N HIS A 111 18.11 -9.48 22.50
CA HIS A 111 18.65 -8.27 21.88
C HIS A 111 18.65 -7.08 22.84
N GLN A 112 19.46 -6.07 22.54
CA GLN A 112 19.55 -4.85 23.35
C GLN A 112 18.66 -3.73 22.82
N GLN A 113 18.57 -3.56 21.50
CA GLN A 113 17.86 -2.45 20.88
C GLN A 113 17.15 -2.87 19.59
N PHE A 114 16.07 -2.17 19.26
CA PHE A 114 15.48 -2.10 17.92
C PHE A 114 16.04 -0.86 17.21
N GLY A 115 16.28 -0.97 15.90
CA GLY A 115 16.74 0.11 15.04
C GLY A 115 15.94 0.23 13.74
N LEU A 116 15.74 1.46 13.29
CA LEU A 116 15.14 1.85 12.02
C LEU A 116 15.82 3.13 11.53
N ASP A 117 16.29 3.17 10.30
CA ASP A 117 16.85 4.39 9.71
C ASP A 117 15.74 5.14 8.96
N VAL A 118 15.61 6.44 9.21
CA VAL A 118 14.57 7.28 8.58
C VAL A 118 15.15 8.55 8.00
N TYR A 119 14.89 8.81 6.72
CA TYR A 119 15.21 10.06 6.05
C TYR A 119 14.00 10.99 5.96
N ASN A 120 14.17 12.23 6.40
CA ASN A 120 13.21 13.31 6.25
C ASN A 120 13.66 14.24 5.09
N PRO A 121 13.06 14.17 3.89
CA PRO A 121 13.37 15.05 2.77
C PRO A 121 12.73 16.45 2.86
N GLN A 122 11.91 16.73 3.88
CA GLN A 122 11.24 18.02 4.05
C GLN A 122 12.18 19.09 4.60
N ALA A 123 11.79 20.35 4.42
CA ALA A 123 12.53 21.50 4.97
C ALA A 123 12.38 21.65 6.49
N ASN A 124 11.32 21.08 7.07
CA ASN A 124 10.99 21.22 8.50
C ASN A 124 11.21 19.91 9.25
N GLU A 125 11.53 20.03 10.54
CA GLU A 125 11.62 18.89 11.44
C GLU A 125 10.25 18.22 11.59
N LEU A 126 10.25 16.88 11.62
CA LEU A 126 9.02 16.09 11.63
C LEU A 126 9.00 15.09 12.79
N PRO A 127 7.86 14.93 13.47
CA PRO A 127 7.71 13.85 14.43
C PRO A 127 7.46 12.52 13.72
N LEU A 128 8.11 11.48 14.22
CA LEU A 128 7.86 10.08 13.88
C LEU A 128 7.34 9.36 15.11
N HIS A 129 6.24 8.62 14.97
CA HIS A 129 5.77 7.76 16.04
C HIS A 129 6.02 6.30 15.68
N LEU A 130 6.59 5.57 16.62
CA LEU A 130 6.76 4.12 16.55
C LEU A 130 5.97 3.48 17.68
N SER A 131 5.18 2.47 17.39
CA SER A 131 4.57 1.62 18.40
C SER A 131 4.79 0.15 18.12
N PHE A 132 4.91 -0.62 19.21
CA PHE A 132 5.08 -2.06 19.17
C PHE A 132 3.95 -2.71 19.94
N ALA A 133 3.49 -3.89 19.51
CA ALA A 133 2.53 -4.68 20.26
C ALA A 133 3.01 -6.12 20.46
N ASP A 134 2.65 -6.71 21.59
CA ASP A 134 2.94 -8.11 21.90
C ASP A 134 1.74 -9.03 21.64
N GLY A 135 1.95 -10.35 21.74
CA GLY A 135 0.89 -11.35 21.56
C GLY A 135 -0.30 -11.22 22.52
N LYS A 136 -0.17 -10.45 23.60
CA LYS A 136 -1.26 -10.14 24.54
C LYS A 136 -1.96 -8.83 24.20
N LYS A 137 -1.65 -8.23 23.04
CA LYS A 137 -2.15 -6.94 22.54
C LYS A 137 -1.81 -5.75 23.44
N LYS A 138 -0.79 -5.87 24.30
CA LYS A 138 -0.26 -4.71 25.01
C LYS A 138 0.64 -3.94 24.06
N SER A 139 0.61 -2.62 24.13
CA SER A 139 1.35 -1.75 23.21
C SER A 139 2.24 -0.73 23.91
N ALA A 140 3.38 -0.43 23.32
CA ALA A 140 4.31 0.61 23.76
C ALA A 140 4.61 1.55 22.59
N ALA A 141 4.40 2.86 22.79
CA ALA A 141 4.64 3.89 21.77
C ALA A 141 5.77 4.86 22.18
N PHE A 142 6.48 5.35 21.17
CA PHE A 142 7.64 6.23 21.25
C PHE A 142 7.52 7.31 20.17
N LYS A 143 8.00 8.51 20.49
CA LYS A 143 8.01 9.66 19.58
C LYS A 143 9.45 10.10 19.36
N PHE A 144 9.81 10.29 18.10
CA PHE A 144 11.13 10.73 17.66
C PHE A 144 11.00 12.00 16.83
N SER A 145 12.11 12.73 16.72
CA SER A 145 12.19 13.97 15.96
C SER A 145 13.17 13.79 14.81
N LEU A 146 12.69 13.94 13.58
CA LEU A 146 13.45 13.70 12.36
C LEU A 146 13.96 15.02 11.80
N LYS A 147 15.28 15.17 11.74
CA LYS A 147 15.90 16.39 11.21
C LYS A 147 15.80 16.44 9.67
N PRO A 148 15.56 17.62 9.08
CA PRO A 148 15.57 17.84 7.63
C PRO A 148 16.86 17.37 6.96
N GLY A 149 16.72 16.70 5.81
CA GLY A 149 17.80 16.40 4.89
C GLY A 149 18.82 15.36 5.35
N THR A 150 18.59 14.68 6.48
CA THR A 150 19.53 13.69 7.04
C THR A 150 18.86 12.38 7.39
N TRP A 151 19.65 11.29 7.34
CA TRP A 151 19.24 10.00 7.89
C TRP A 151 19.33 10.04 9.42
N THR A 152 18.20 9.77 10.06
CA THR A 152 18.07 9.68 11.52
C THR A 152 17.95 8.21 11.91
N PRO A 153 18.97 7.61 12.54
CA PRO A 153 18.84 6.28 13.13
C PRO A 153 17.96 6.35 14.38
N VAL A 154 16.80 5.71 14.31
CA VAL A 154 15.83 5.64 15.40
C VAL A 154 16.04 4.35 16.17
N HIS A 155 16.48 4.47 17.42
CA HIS A 155 16.69 3.33 18.30
C HIS A 155 15.68 3.30 19.45
N VAL A 156 15.17 2.11 19.76
CA VAL A 156 14.31 1.84 20.92
C VAL A 156 14.98 0.75 21.75
N SER A 157 15.29 1.03 23.01
CA SER A 157 15.85 0.03 23.90
C SER A 157 14.83 -1.08 24.18
N ILE A 158 15.26 -2.34 24.11
CA ILE A 158 14.44 -3.48 24.53
C ILE A 158 14.11 -3.38 26.03
N GLY A 159 14.99 -2.76 26.82
CA GLY A 159 14.73 -2.43 28.23
C GLY A 159 13.55 -1.46 28.41
N ASP A 160 13.43 -0.46 27.54
CA ASP A 160 12.31 0.51 27.62
C ASP A 160 10.98 -0.13 27.22
N LEU A 161 10.99 -1.05 26.25
CA LEU A 161 9.82 -1.86 25.91
C LEU A 161 9.37 -2.70 27.11
N LYS A 162 10.31 -3.38 27.78
CA LYS A 162 10.04 -4.13 29.02
C LYS A 162 9.53 -3.23 30.15
N ALA A 163 10.08 -2.02 30.30
CA ALA A 163 9.63 -1.06 31.32
C ALA A 163 8.21 -0.54 31.07
N LYS A 164 7.80 -0.39 29.80
CA LYS A 164 6.40 -0.17 29.41
C LYS A 164 5.54 -1.45 29.51
N GLY A 165 6.16 -2.55 29.94
CA GLY A 165 5.56 -3.84 30.24
C GLY A 165 5.15 -4.65 29.02
N LEU A 166 5.79 -4.39 27.87
CA LEU A 166 5.65 -5.19 26.66
C LEU A 166 6.36 -6.54 26.83
N ASP A 167 5.72 -7.63 26.43
CA ASP A 167 6.34 -8.94 26.35
C ASP A 167 7.24 -9.04 25.11
N VAL A 168 8.51 -8.66 25.28
CA VAL A 168 9.49 -8.66 24.18
C VAL A 168 9.88 -10.06 23.71
N SER A 169 9.43 -11.14 24.38
CA SER A 169 9.62 -12.50 23.87
C SER A 169 8.63 -12.86 22.75
N ASN A 170 7.63 -12.00 22.53
CA ASN A 170 6.56 -12.24 21.57
C ASN A 170 6.03 -10.93 20.97
N VAL A 171 6.90 -10.15 20.34
CA VAL A 171 6.52 -8.92 19.63
C VAL A 171 5.87 -9.27 18.30
N ILE A 172 4.59 -8.89 18.12
CA ILE A 172 3.79 -9.25 16.94
C ILE A 172 3.50 -8.09 15.99
N GLU A 173 3.75 -6.86 16.41
CA GLU A 173 3.44 -5.67 15.61
C GLU A 173 4.56 -4.64 15.71
N ILE A 174 4.93 -4.06 14.56
CA ILE A 174 5.69 -2.82 14.45
C ILE A 174 4.82 -1.85 13.66
N CYS A 175 4.52 -0.69 14.22
CA CYS A 175 3.67 0.32 13.59
C CYS A 175 4.41 1.65 13.54
N ILE A 176 4.63 2.14 12.32
CA ILE A 176 5.21 3.44 12.02
C ILE A 176 4.06 4.36 11.65
N PHE A 177 3.87 5.46 12.37
CA PHE A 177 2.73 6.33 12.13
C PHE A 177 3.07 7.81 12.25
N GLN A 178 2.34 8.62 11.48
CA GLN A 178 2.32 10.07 11.63
C GLN A 178 0.91 10.52 12.00
N LYS A 179 0.85 11.34 13.05
CA LYS A 179 -0.40 11.93 13.51
C LYS A 179 -0.86 13.03 12.57
N LEU A 180 -2.17 13.12 12.41
CA LEU A 180 -2.83 14.00 11.43
C LEU A 180 -2.53 15.50 11.66
N ASP A 181 -2.36 15.90 12.92
CA ASP A 181 -2.14 17.27 13.39
C ASP A 181 -0.66 17.67 13.47
N GLU A 182 0.26 16.72 13.28
CA GLU A 182 1.69 16.93 13.51
C GLU A 182 2.55 16.97 12.22
N MET A 183 1.94 16.93 11.02
CA MET A 183 2.68 16.89 9.75
C MET A 183 2.17 17.86 8.66
N PRO A 184 3.06 18.45 7.85
CA PRO A 184 2.72 19.16 6.61
C PRO A 184 2.21 18.17 5.56
N ARG A 185 1.32 18.62 4.66
CA ARG A 185 0.57 17.72 3.76
C ARG A 185 0.82 18.04 2.28
N PRO A 186 1.01 17.03 1.40
CA PRO A 186 1.35 15.63 1.70
C PRO A 186 2.77 15.49 2.28
N ASN A 187 3.03 14.43 3.06
CA ASN A 187 4.34 14.18 3.66
C ASN A 187 5.03 12.93 3.10
N ARG A 188 6.36 12.90 3.11
CA ARG A 188 7.14 11.76 2.61
C ARG A 188 8.28 11.40 3.54
N LEU A 189 8.49 10.13 3.82
CA LEU A 189 9.67 9.64 4.55
C LEU A 189 10.32 8.53 3.75
N TYR A 190 11.62 8.32 3.93
CA TYR A 190 12.28 7.11 3.43
C TYR A 190 12.72 6.27 4.62
N LEU A 191 12.37 4.99 4.59
CA LEU A 191 12.61 4.02 5.65
C LEU A 191 13.64 3.01 5.16
N ASP A 192 14.59 2.68 6.02
CA ASP A 192 15.68 1.75 5.70
C ASP A 192 16.13 0.97 6.96
N HIS A 193 16.77 -0.17 6.76
CA HIS A 193 17.43 -0.98 7.80
C HIS A 193 16.63 -1.19 9.10
N VAL A 194 15.49 -1.88 9.01
CA VAL A 194 14.78 -2.36 10.19
C VAL A 194 15.56 -3.52 10.80
N ARG A 195 16.00 -3.39 12.06
CA ARG A 195 16.95 -4.34 12.66
C ARG A 195 16.84 -4.43 14.18
N LEU A 196 17.37 -5.52 14.73
CA LEU A 196 17.70 -5.66 16.15
C LEU A 196 19.22 -5.62 16.33
N ILE A 197 19.67 -4.95 17.38
CA ILE A 197 21.08 -4.58 17.59
C ILE A 197 21.52 -5.06 18.98
N GLY A 198 22.71 -5.65 19.02
CA GLY A 198 23.39 -6.10 20.24
C GLY A 198 22.69 -7.28 20.89
N GLY A 199 23.39 -7.99 21.79
CA GLY A 199 22.83 -9.13 22.51
C GLY A 199 23.78 -10.31 22.64
N ASP A 200 23.28 -11.37 23.25
CA ASP A 200 23.99 -12.66 23.35
C ASP A 200 23.76 -13.47 22.07
N GLU A 201 24.82 -13.62 21.27
CA GLU A 201 24.77 -14.31 19.98
C GLU A 201 24.27 -15.76 20.09
N ALA A 202 24.63 -16.48 21.16
CA ALA A 202 24.20 -17.85 21.38
C ALA A 202 22.71 -17.92 21.70
N ALA A 203 22.21 -17.01 22.54
CA ALA A 203 20.79 -16.90 22.88
C ALA A 203 19.95 -16.48 21.66
N ILE A 204 20.45 -15.54 20.85
CA ILE A 204 19.82 -15.13 19.58
C ILE A 204 19.72 -16.33 18.63
N GLY A 205 20.82 -17.09 18.47
CA GLY A 205 20.85 -18.28 17.63
C GLY A 205 19.89 -19.37 18.09
N ALA A 206 19.75 -19.57 19.42
CA ALA A 206 18.81 -20.53 19.98
C ALA A 206 17.35 -20.12 19.71
N ALA A 207 17.01 -18.85 19.97
CA ALA A 207 15.67 -18.34 19.75
C ALA A 207 15.26 -18.34 18.27
N LYS A 208 16.19 -18.09 17.33
CA LYS A 208 15.92 -18.21 15.88
C LYS A 208 15.58 -19.65 15.49
N ARG A 209 16.34 -20.64 15.99
CA ARG A 209 16.06 -22.06 15.71
C ARG A 209 14.70 -22.51 16.23
N GLU A 210 14.31 -22.05 17.42
CA GLU A 210 12.97 -22.31 17.98
C GLU A 210 11.86 -21.69 17.14
N GLU A 211 12.08 -20.45 16.66
CA GLU A 211 11.14 -19.77 15.78
C GLU A 211 11.00 -20.51 14.44
N ASP A 212 12.09 -20.92 13.80
CA ASP A 212 12.07 -21.67 12.54
C ASP A 212 11.31 -23.00 12.67
N ALA A 213 11.54 -23.73 13.78
CA ALA A 213 10.82 -24.97 14.08
C ALA A 213 9.30 -24.75 14.19
N THR A 214 8.88 -23.67 14.86
CA THR A 214 7.46 -23.32 15.04
C THR A 214 6.85 -22.63 13.82
N ALA A 215 7.64 -21.97 12.97
CA ALA A 215 7.20 -21.38 11.71
C ALA A 215 6.85 -22.45 10.67
N GLY A 216 7.61 -23.55 10.64
CA GLY A 216 7.32 -24.72 9.79
C GLY A 216 5.95 -25.35 10.07
N GLU A 217 5.52 -25.41 11.33
CA GLU A 217 4.19 -25.90 11.72
C GLU A 217 3.07 -24.91 11.38
N ARG A 218 3.35 -23.60 11.42
CA ARG A 218 2.38 -22.55 11.08
C ARG A 218 2.14 -22.41 9.58
N ARG A 219 3.19 -22.56 8.75
CA ARG A 219 3.05 -22.67 7.28
C ARG A 219 2.15 -23.84 6.87
N ARG A 220 2.14 -24.93 7.64
CA ARG A 220 1.23 -26.07 7.43
C ARG A 220 -0.21 -25.83 7.89
N LYS A 221 -0.46 -24.86 8.76
CA LYS A 221 -1.80 -24.52 9.29
C LYS A 221 -2.55 -23.49 8.47
N MET A 222 -1.87 -22.71 7.64
CA MET A 222 -2.56 -21.94 6.63
C MET A 222 -3.07 -22.97 5.61
N PRO A 223 -4.39 -23.09 5.36
CA PRO A 223 -4.85 -23.96 4.31
C PRO A 223 -4.11 -23.57 3.05
N GLU A 224 -3.55 -24.53 2.33
CA GLU A 224 -3.09 -24.28 0.97
C GLU A 224 -4.27 -23.59 0.28
N ARG A 225 -4.05 -22.36 -0.21
CA ARG A 225 -5.06 -21.72 -1.04
C ARG A 225 -5.20 -22.67 -2.22
N GLY A 226 -6.31 -23.41 -2.28
CA GLY A 226 -6.62 -24.23 -3.44
C GLY A 226 -6.42 -23.36 -4.67
N ASP A 227 -5.72 -23.89 -5.66
CA ASP A 227 -5.52 -23.16 -6.89
C ASP A 227 -6.92 -22.85 -7.46
N LEU A 228 -7.27 -21.56 -7.57
CA LEU A 228 -8.54 -21.16 -8.17
C LEU A 228 -8.69 -21.77 -9.57
N GLY A 229 -7.57 -22.06 -10.25
CA GLY A 229 -7.55 -22.81 -11.50
C GLY A 229 -8.20 -24.19 -11.42
N GLU A 230 -8.17 -24.87 -10.27
CA GLU A 230 -8.84 -26.17 -10.07
C GLU A 230 -10.36 -26.02 -9.91
N ALA A 231 -10.84 -24.86 -9.42
CA ALA A 231 -12.26 -24.57 -9.26
C ALA A 231 -12.89 -23.99 -10.54
N VAL A 232 -12.08 -23.48 -11.47
CA VAL A 232 -12.56 -23.01 -12.78
C VAL A 232 -12.75 -24.24 -13.68
N PRO A 233 -13.97 -24.55 -14.13
CA PRO A 233 -14.16 -25.64 -15.07
C PRO A 233 -13.35 -25.35 -16.34
N GLN A 234 -12.65 -26.36 -16.84
CA GLN A 234 -11.94 -26.23 -18.10
C GLN A 234 -12.97 -26.12 -19.22
N LEU A 235 -13.22 -24.90 -19.71
CA LEU A 235 -14.19 -24.59 -20.77
C LEU A 235 -13.69 -25.00 -22.17
N ALA A 236 -12.83 -26.02 -22.25
CA ALA A 236 -12.43 -26.59 -23.52
C ALA A 236 -13.61 -27.35 -24.15
N PRO A 237 -13.72 -27.38 -25.49
CA PRO A 237 -14.74 -28.19 -26.16
C PRO A 237 -14.66 -29.65 -25.69
N GLN A 238 -15.65 -30.09 -24.91
CA GLN A 238 -15.66 -31.44 -24.33
C GLN A 238 -16.02 -32.53 -25.36
N ALA A 239 -16.50 -32.13 -26.53
CA ALA A 239 -16.82 -33.01 -27.65
C ALA A 239 -16.25 -32.44 -28.96
N GLN A 240 -15.87 -33.33 -29.89
CA GLN A 240 -15.47 -32.99 -31.27
C GLN A 240 -16.61 -32.42 -32.14
N ARG A 241 -17.83 -32.36 -31.61
CA ARG A 241 -19.01 -31.95 -32.37
C ARG A 241 -19.21 -30.44 -32.27
N THR A 242 -19.15 -29.77 -33.41
CA THR A 242 -19.56 -28.37 -33.55
C THR A 242 -21.04 -28.31 -33.94
N ILE A 243 -21.79 -27.39 -33.33
CA ILE A 243 -23.16 -27.06 -33.72
C ILE A 243 -23.13 -25.62 -34.23
N ARG A 244 -23.60 -25.41 -35.47
CA ARG A 244 -23.81 -24.08 -36.03
C ARG A 244 -25.27 -23.70 -35.82
N VAL A 245 -25.51 -22.54 -35.22
CA VAL A 245 -26.85 -21.97 -35.02
C VAL A 245 -27.00 -20.80 -35.98
N GLU A 246 -28.03 -20.87 -36.82
CA GLU A 246 -28.48 -19.75 -37.65
C GLU A 246 -29.83 -19.30 -37.10
N LYS A 247 -29.98 -17.99 -36.90
CA LYS A 247 -31.16 -17.39 -36.29
C LYS A 247 -31.45 -16.08 -37.00
N ASP A 248 -32.70 -15.87 -37.37
CA ASP A 248 -33.20 -14.55 -37.77
C ASP A 248 -33.38 -13.70 -36.51
N VAL A 249 -32.66 -12.59 -36.42
CA VAL A 249 -32.69 -11.69 -35.26
C VAL A 249 -33.52 -10.45 -35.61
N PRO A 250 -34.65 -10.21 -34.92
CA PRO A 250 -35.47 -9.03 -35.20
C PRO A 250 -34.80 -7.75 -34.71
N VAL A 251 -34.99 -6.66 -35.44
CA VAL A 251 -34.64 -5.31 -34.96
C VAL A 251 -35.72 -4.88 -33.98
N VAL A 252 -35.38 -4.83 -32.69
CA VAL A 252 -36.33 -4.50 -31.61
C VAL A 252 -36.40 -3.01 -31.30
N TYR A 253 -35.40 -2.23 -31.72
CA TYR A 253 -35.34 -0.79 -31.49
C TYR A 253 -34.43 -0.09 -32.51
N GLU A 254 -34.91 0.98 -33.13
CA GLU A 254 -34.12 1.85 -34.02
C GLU A 254 -33.82 3.18 -33.30
N THR A 255 -32.57 3.63 -33.36
CA THR A 255 -32.07 4.78 -32.61
C THR A 255 -30.95 5.48 -33.38
N ASP A 256 -30.74 6.77 -33.12
CA ASP A 256 -29.62 7.51 -33.70
C ASP A 256 -28.32 7.21 -32.95
N VAL A 257 -28.43 7.06 -31.62
CA VAL A 257 -27.31 6.74 -30.72
C VAL A 257 -27.70 5.57 -29.81
N VAL A 258 -26.80 4.58 -29.71
CA VAL A 258 -26.88 3.52 -28.70
C VAL A 258 -25.69 3.65 -27.74
N VAL A 259 -25.97 3.65 -26.45
CA VAL A 259 -24.96 3.68 -25.39
C VAL A 259 -24.98 2.34 -24.65
N VAL A 260 -23.85 1.65 -24.65
CA VAL A 260 -23.69 0.36 -23.96
C VAL A 260 -22.91 0.57 -22.67
N GLY A 261 -23.59 0.38 -21.54
CA GLY A 261 -23.07 0.56 -20.18
C GLY A 261 -23.70 1.76 -19.48
N GLY A 262 -24.44 1.52 -18.41
CA GLY A 262 -25.10 2.50 -17.54
C GLY A 262 -24.25 2.99 -16.37
N GLY A 263 -22.92 2.95 -16.49
CA GLY A 263 -22.02 3.63 -15.54
C GLY A 263 -22.16 5.16 -15.61
N PHE A 264 -21.41 5.91 -14.80
CA PHE A 264 -21.46 7.38 -14.82
C PHE A 264 -21.18 7.96 -16.22
N ALA A 265 -20.14 7.47 -16.89
CA ALA A 265 -19.77 7.96 -18.22
C ALA A 265 -20.85 7.65 -19.27
N GLY A 266 -21.38 6.42 -19.30
CA GLY A 266 -22.42 6.06 -20.26
C GLY A 266 -23.75 6.73 -19.99
N THR A 267 -24.14 6.86 -18.72
CA THR A 267 -25.34 7.64 -18.36
C THR A 267 -25.19 9.10 -18.77
N ALA A 268 -24.03 9.71 -18.51
CA ALA A 268 -23.76 11.08 -18.94
C ALA A 268 -23.77 11.23 -20.47
N ALA A 269 -23.18 10.28 -21.21
CA ALA A 269 -23.21 10.28 -22.66
C ALA A 269 -24.63 10.18 -23.22
N ALA A 270 -25.46 9.30 -22.65
CA ALA A 270 -26.86 9.13 -23.05
C ALA A 270 -27.68 10.40 -22.79
N VAL A 271 -27.54 10.99 -21.59
CA VAL A 271 -28.22 12.24 -21.23
C VAL A 271 -27.78 13.39 -22.13
N ALA A 272 -26.48 13.51 -22.40
CA ALA A 272 -25.96 14.54 -23.30
C ALA A 272 -26.55 14.40 -24.71
N ALA A 273 -26.43 13.21 -25.31
CA ALA A 273 -26.90 12.97 -26.68
C ALA A 273 -28.42 13.19 -26.81
N ALA A 274 -29.21 12.80 -25.81
CA ALA A 274 -30.65 12.99 -25.83
C ALA A 274 -31.04 14.47 -25.68
N ARG A 275 -30.31 15.24 -24.86
CA ARG A 275 -30.49 16.69 -24.72
C ARG A 275 -30.11 17.46 -26.00
N GLU A 276 -29.19 16.92 -26.80
CA GLU A 276 -28.89 17.43 -28.16
C GLU A 276 -29.91 16.98 -29.22
N GLY A 277 -30.99 16.28 -28.82
CA GLY A 277 -32.11 15.93 -29.68
C GLY A 277 -31.98 14.59 -30.41
N ALA A 278 -30.95 13.79 -30.14
CA ALA A 278 -30.82 12.45 -30.72
C ALA A 278 -31.86 11.50 -30.10
N LYS A 279 -32.35 10.52 -30.88
CA LYS A 279 -33.00 9.34 -30.32
C LYS A 279 -31.91 8.47 -29.70
N VAL A 280 -32.01 8.24 -28.39
CA VAL A 280 -30.99 7.53 -27.62
C VAL A 280 -31.57 6.29 -26.94
N LEU A 281 -30.87 5.16 -27.08
CA LEU A 281 -31.06 3.97 -26.27
C LEU A 281 -29.84 3.72 -25.37
N LEU A 282 -30.04 3.70 -24.06
CA LEU A 282 -29.05 3.31 -23.06
C LEU A 282 -29.30 1.86 -22.61
N ILE A 283 -28.28 1.01 -22.72
CA ILE A 283 -28.32 -0.41 -22.36
C ILE A 283 -27.41 -0.65 -21.15
N GLU A 284 -27.90 -1.36 -20.14
CA GLU A 284 -27.13 -1.78 -18.97
C GLU A 284 -27.40 -3.24 -18.62
N ARG A 285 -26.33 -4.01 -18.40
CA ARG A 285 -26.39 -5.43 -18.06
C ARG A 285 -26.87 -5.68 -16.62
N ALA A 286 -26.61 -4.74 -15.73
CA ALA A 286 -26.99 -4.77 -14.34
C ALA A 286 -28.46 -4.33 -14.14
N GLY A 287 -28.93 -4.47 -12.90
CA GLY A 287 -30.26 -4.03 -12.50
C GLY A 287 -30.38 -2.56 -12.14
N CYS A 288 -29.31 -1.77 -12.28
CA CYS A 288 -29.32 -0.34 -12.00
C CYS A 288 -28.19 0.43 -12.66
N LEU A 289 -28.38 1.75 -12.78
CA LEU A 289 -27.37 2.69 -13.27
C LEU A 289 -26.34 3.03 -12.19
N GLY A 290 -25.17 3.52 -12.60
CA GLY A 290 -24.08 4.02 -11.74
C GLY A 290 -22.87 3.08 -11.62
N GLY A 291 -22.90 1.91 -12.25
CA GLY A 291 -21.76 0.99 -12.30
C GLY A 291 -21.24 0.60 -10.91
N MET A 292 -19.93 0.68 -10.70
CA MET A 292 -19.32 0.29 -9.42
C MET A 292 -19.74 1.19 -8.24
N ALA A 293 -20.13 2.43 -8.51
CA ALA A 293 -20.61 3.34 -7.47
C ALA A 293 -21.93 2.88 -6.83
N THR A 294 -22.74 2.13 -7.57
CA THR A 294 -24.07 1.70 -7.13
C THR A 294 -24.16 0.19 -6.96
N SER A 295 -23.76 -0.58 -7.97
CA SER A 295 -23.80 -2.05 -7.96
C SER A 295 -22.64 -2.67 -7.18
N GLY A 296 -21.47 -2.01 -7.19
CA GLY A 296 -20.27 -2.48 -6.51
C GLY A 296 -20.07 -1.92 -5.10
N LEU A 297 -20.92 -1.00 -4.65
CA LEU A 297 -20.78 -0.26 -3.39
C LEU A 297 -19.40 0.40 -3.24
N VAL A 298 -18.78 0.79 -4.35
CA VAL A 298 -17.51 1.52 -4.39
C VAL A 298 -17.84 2.99 -4.60
N PRO A 299 -18.16 3.77 -3.54
CA PRO A 299 -18.52 5.17 -3.71
C PRO A 299 -17.37 5.90 -4.42
N PRO A 300 -17.68 6.86 -5.32
CA PRO A 300 -16.64 7.59 -6.02
C PRO A 300 -15.75 8.29 -5.00
N ALA A 301 -14.47 7.88 -4.93
CA ALA A 301 -13.45 8.51 -4.09
C ALA A 301 -12.97 9.85 -4.70
N MET A 302 -13.34 10.11 -5.95
CA MET A 302 -13.12 11.37 -6.65
C MET A 302 -14.20 12.39 -6.27
N ASN A 303 -13.78 13.63 -6.02
CA ASN A 303 -14.70 14.71 -5.68
C ASN A 303 -15.51 15.14 -6.92
N LEU A 304 -16.75 14.68 -7.02
CA LEU A 304 -17.68 15.11 -8.08
C LEU A 304 -17.92 16.64 -8.09
N ALA A 305 -17.62 17.36 -6.99
CA ALA A 305 -17.71 18.83 -6.94
C ALA A 305 -16.62 19.54 -7.76
N VAL A 306 -15.56 18.84 -8.18
CA VAL A 306 -14.48 19.39 -9.05
C VAL A 306 -14.81 19.18 -10.53
N THR A 307 -15.85 18.38 -10.84
CA THR A 307 -16.27 18.11 -12.22
C THR A 307 -17.37 19.07 -12.66
N GLU A 308 -17.39 19.44 -13.95
CA GLU A 308 -18.38 20.34 -14.56
C GLU A 308 -19.48 19.56 -15.33
N GLY A 309 -20.47 20.28 -15.84
CA GLY A 309 -21.51 19.72 -16.72
C GLY A 309 -22.40 18.68 -16.04
N ILE A 310 -22.67 17.57 -16.72
CA ILE A 310 -23.59 16.53 -16.24
C ILE A 310 -23.13 15.91 -14.91
N ALA A 311 -21.81 15.84 -14.68
CA ALA A 311 -21.26 15.33 -13.42
C ALA A 311 -21.48 16.30 -12.24
N ARG A 312 -21.37 17.63 -12.48
CA ARG A 312 -21.76 18.66 -11.51
C ARG A 312 -23.25 18.58 -11.20
N GLU A 313 -24.08 18.45 -12.23
CA GLU A 313 -25.53 18.33 -12.08
C GLU A 313 -25.93 17.11 -11.24
N LEU A 314 -25.34 15.94 -11.52
CA LEU A 314 -25.51 14.73 -10.72
C LEU A 314 -25.15 14.97 -9.25
N HIS A 315 -24.01 15.62 -8.99
CA HIS A 315 -23.57 15.94 -7.64
C HIS A 315 -24.56 16.84 -6.90
N THR A 316 -24.97 17.94 -7.54
CA THR A 316 -25.93 18.90 -6.98
C THR A 316 -27.26 18.23 -6.65
N ARG A 317 -27.82 17.45 -7.57
CA ARG A 317 -29.08 16.73 -7.35
C ARG A 317 -28.99 15.70 -6.21
N CYS A 318 -27.85 15.00 -6.09
CA CYS A 318 -27.63 14.09 -4.95
C CYS A 318 -27.60 14.85 -3.62
N MET A 319 -27.00 16.04 -3.59
CA MET A 319 -26.95 16.90 -2.41
C MET A 319 -28.35 17.43 -2.05
N GLU A 320 -29.14 17.82 -3.03
CA GLU A 320 -30.52 18.29 -2.84
C GLU A 320 -31.44 17.19 -2.27
N LYS A 321 -31.29 15.94 -2.75
CA LYS A 321 -32.16 14.83 -2.31
C LYS A 321 -31.89 14.31 -0.90
N GLY A 322 -30.69 14.48 -0.34
CA GLY A 322 -30.43 13.92 1.00
C GLY A 322 -29.31 14.57 1.82
N GLY A 323 -28.79 15.71 1.39
CA GLY A 323 -27.81 16.50 2.14
C GLY A 323 -26.34 16.09 1.94
N PRO A 324 -25.44 16.67 2.75
CA PRO A 324 -24.00 16.44 2.64
C PRO A 324 -23.63 14.94 2.77
N ALA A 325 -22.68 14.48 1.95
CA ALA A 325 -22.21 13.09 1.85
C ALA A 325 -23.12 12.07 1.13
N GLN A 326 -24.30 12.46 0.62
CA GLN A 326 -25.17 11.54 -0.14
C GLN A 326 -24.72 11.26 -1.57
N ASN A 327 -23.73 11.98 -2.10
CA ASN A 327 -23.05 11.62 -3.35
C ASN A 327 -22.24 10.30 -3.25
N ARG A 328 -22.29 9.62 -2.10
CA ARG A 328 -21.77 8.28 -1.83
C ARG A 328 -22.86 7.25 -1.50
N ASN A 329 -24.12 7.69 -1.39
CA ASN A 329 -25.23 6.79 -1.11
C ASN A 329 -25.70 6.15 -2.42
N PRO A 330 -25.53 4.83 -2.60
CA PRO A 330 -25.85 4.15 -3.84
C PRO A 330 -27.34 4.26 -4.22
N GLU A 331 -28.25 4.36 -3.25
CA GLU A 331 -29.69 4.47 -3.55
C GLU A 331 -30.07 5.87 -4.07
N ILE A 332 -29.49 6.92 -3.48
CA ILE A 332 -29.68 8.29 -3.97
C ILE A 332 -29.08 8.45 -5.36
N ILE A 333 -27.87 7.91 -5.58
CA ILE A 333 -27.21 7.96 -6.89
C ILE A 333 -28.06 7.26 -7.96
N LYS A 334 -28.56 6.04 -7.68
CA LYS A 334 -29.45 5.32 -8.60
C LYS A 334 -30.65 6.18 -8.96
N GLN A 335 -31.33 6.72 -7.95
CA GLN A 335 -32.53 7.53 -8.16
C GLN A 335 -32.23 8.76 -9.03
N VAL A 336 -31.18 9.52 -8.72
CA VAL A 336 -30.83 10.71 -9.49
C VAL A 336 -30.44 10.36 -10.93
N LEU A 337 -29.68 9.27 -11.15
CA LEU A 337 -29.35 8.83 -12.51
C LEU A 337 -30.60 8.42 -13.31
N TYR A 338 -31.57 7.75 -12.67
CA TYR A 338 -32.84 7.45 -13.32
C TYR A 338 -33.62 8.71 -13.69
N ASP A 339 -33.74 9.66 -12.76
CA ASP A 339 -34.43 10.93 -12.98
C ASP A 339 -33.79 11.67 -14.17
N MET A 340 -32.45 11.77 -14.20
CA MET A 340 -31.73 12.42 -15.30
C MET A 340 -31.94 11.75 -16.65
N VAL A 341 -31.94 10.41 -16.72
CA VAL A 341 -32.21 9.66 -17.96
C VAL A 341 -33.64 9.90 -18.44
N VAL A 342 -34.64 9.79 -17.55
CA VAL A 342 -36.05 10.01 -17.88
C VAL A 342 -36.28 11.43 -18.38
N GLU A 343 -35.74 12.42 -17.66
CA GLU A 343 -35.86 13.84 -18.03
C GLU A 343 -35.17 14.17 -19.35
N SER A 344 -34.07 13.48 -19.70
CA SER A 344 -33.37 13.69 -20.97
C SER A 344 -34.15 13.16 -22.20
N GLY A 345 -35.11 12.27 -21.98
CA GLY A 345 -35.85 11.59 -23.07
C GLY A 345 -35.19 10.32 -23.61
N ALA A 346 -33.98 9.97 -23.15
CA ALA A 346 -33.33 8.71 -23.49
C ALA A 346 -34.17 7.50 -23.05
N LYS A 347 -34.19 6.43 -23.86
CA LYS A 347 -34.77 5.13 -23.47
C LYS A 347 -33.74 4.29 -22.73
N LEU A 348 -34.20 3.50 -21.78
CA LEU A 348 -33.36 2.68 -20.91
C LEU A 348 -33.77 1.21 -20.96
N MET A 349 -32.80 0.33 -21.17
CA MET A 349 -32.92 -1.12 -21.03
C MET A 349 -31.96 -1.63 -19.96
N LEU A 350 -32.50 -2.11 -18.84
CA LEU A 350 -31.74 -2.77 -17.77
C LEU A 350 -31.72 -4.29 -18.01
N TYR A 351 -30.86 -5.02 -17.28
CA TYR A 351 -30.69 -6.46 -17.42
C TYR A 351 -30.48 -6.92 -18.87
N THR A 352 -29.81 -6.10 -19.66
CA THR A 352 -29.63 -6.30 -21.10
C THR A 352 -28.14 -6.24 -21.43
N LEU A 353 -27.61 -7.34 -21.94
CA LEU A 353 -26.21 -7.49 -22.29
C LEU A 353 -26.04 -7.26 -23.80
N ALA A 354 -25.15 -6.36 -24.21
CA ALA A 354 -24.72 -6.31 -25.60
C ALA A 354 -23.72 -7.46 -25.87
N THR A 355 -24.02 -8.31 -26.85
CA THR A 355 -23.25 -9.54 -27.15
C THR A 355 -22.47 -9.48 -28.45
N GLY A 356 -22.77 -8.51 -29.32
CA GLY A 356 -22.06 -8.32 -30.57
C GLY A 356 -22.39 -6.99 -31.24
N ALA A 357 -21.67 -6.67 -32.30
CA ALA A 357 -21.91 -5.48 -33.11
C ALA A 357 -22.03 -5.87 -34.59
N ILE A 358 -22.93 -5.18 -35.29
CA ILE A 358 -23.03 -5.24 -36.75
C ILE A 358 -22.10 -4.15 -37.28
N VAL A 359 -21.06 -4.54 -38.00
CA VAL A 359 -20.06 -3.61 -38.55
C VAL A 359 -20.04 -3.72 -40.06
N GLU A 360 -20.22 -2.59 -40.72
CA GLU A 360 -20.14 -2.48 -42.18
C GLU A 360 -19.11 -1.41 -42.55
N LYS A 361 -18.08 -1.78 -43.31
CA LYS A 361 -17.02 -0.86 -43.77
C LYS A 361 -16.44 -0.03 -42.60
N ASP A 362 -16.10 -0.71 -41.52
CA ASP A 362 -15.56 -0.13 -40.27
C ASP A 362 -16.50 0.84 -39.52
N VAL A 363 -17.80 0.83 -39.86
CA VAL A 363 -18.83 1.61 -39.15
C VAL A 363 -19.78 0.67 -38.43
N ILE A 364 -20.00 0.91 -37.13
CA ILE A 364 -21.01 0.18 -36.34
C ILE A 364 -22.40 0.62 -36.80
N LYS A 365 -23.21 -0.34 -37.26
CA LYS A 365 -24.59 -0.14 -37.73
C LYS A 365 -25.63 -0.59 -36.73
N GLY A 366 -25.26 -1.46 -35.78
CA GLY A 366 -26.17 -1.97 -34.77
C GLY A 366 -25.45 -2.82 -33.73
N VAL A 367 -26.18 -3.22 -32.71
CA VAL A 367 -25.69 -4.09 -31.63
C VAL A 367 -26.67 -5.24 -31.41
N PHE A 368 -26.11 -6.43 -31.20
CA PHE A 368 -26.88 -7.56 -30.69
C PHE A 368 -27.00 -7.43 -29.19
N ILE A 369 -28.19 -7.70 -28.67
CA ILE A 369 -28.47 -7.69 -27.24
C ILE A 369 -29.06 -9.03 -26.82
N GLU A 370 -28.87 -9.36 -25.55
CA GLU A 370 -29.50 -10.49 -24.88
C GLU A 370 -30.09 -9.95 -23.56
N SER A 371 -31.40 -10.10 -23.40
CA SER A 371 -32.14 -9.66 -22.23
C SER A 371 -32.78 -10.85 -21.50
N LYS A 372 -33.21 -10.63 -20.25
CA LYS A 372 -33.96 -11.66 -19.49
C LYS A 372 -35.27 -12.09 -20.15
N SER A 373 -35.78 -11.31 -21.10
CA SER A 373 -36.99 -11.63 -21.87
C SER A 373 -36.72 -12.59 -23.05
N GLY A 374 -35.47 -12.97 -23.30
CA GLY A 374 -35.09 -13.86 -24.41
C GLY A 374 -35.00 -13.15 -25.78
N THR A 375 -35.05 -11.82 -25.78
CA THR A 375 -34.73 -10.95 -26.93
C THR A 375 -33.35 -10.38 -26.84
#